data_AF-A0A842IFT4-F1
#
_entry.id   AF-A0A842IFT4-F1
#
_cell.length_a   1.000
_cell.length_b   1.000
_cell.length_c   1.000
_cell.angle_alpha   90.00
_cell.angle_beta   90.00
_cell.angle_gamma   90.00
#
_symmetry.space_group_name_H-M   'P 1'
#
loop_
_entity.id
_entity.type
_entity.pdbx_description
1 polymer ?
#
loop_
_entity_poly.entity_id
_entity_poly.type
_entity_poly.pdbx_seq_one_letter_code
_entity_poly.pdbx_strand_id
1 'polypeptide(L)' 'MDYAKSGAIKAGKNKPPHSEHNAKGTKKNPFGQPEPKAELLARMKAAAEANKKKAD' A
#
# COMPACT_ATOMS: atom_id res chain seq x y z
N MET A 1 48.35 -10.53 0.32
CA MET A 1 47.35 -9.72 -0.42
C MET A 1 46.97 -8.54 0.45
N ASP A 2 47.21 -7.31 0.01
CA ASP A 2 46.86 -6.11 0.76
C ASP A 2 45.40 -5.75 0.52
N TYR A 3 44.52 -6.19 1.43
CA TYR A 3 43.08 -5.89 1.39
C TYR A 3 42.75 -4.39 1.46
N ALA A 4 43.71 -3.54 1.83
CA ALA A 4 43.56 -2.08 1.81
C ALA A 4 43.65 -1.48 0.39
N LYS A 5 44.25 -2.19 -0.57
CA LYS A 5 44.49 -1.71 -1.95
C LYS A 5 43.37 -2.08 -2.91
N SER A 6 42.42 -2.91 -2.49
CA SER A 6 41.29 -3.35 -3.32
C SER A 6 40.19 -2.28 -3.50
N GLY A 7 40.30 -1.13 -2.84
CA GLY A 7 39.44 0.03 -3.06
C GLY A 7 38.01 -0.15 -2.53
N ALA A 8 37.58 0.72 -1.63
CA ALA A 8 36.19 0.73 -1.17
C ALA A 8 35.23 1.07 -2.31
N ILE A 9 34.13 0.31 -2.46
CA ILE A 9 33.09 0.62 -3.43
C ILE A 9 32.41 1.92 -3.00
N LYS A 10 32.52 2.96 -3.83
CA LYS A 10 31.88 4.25 -3.59
C LYS A 10 30.36 4.11 -3.74
N ALA A 11 29.61 4.48 -2.71
CA ALA A 11 28.15 4.56 -2.79
C ALA A 11 27.73 5.58 -3.85
N GLY A 12 26.91 5.17 -4.81
CA GLY A 12 26.39 6.05 -5.85
C GLY A 12 25.42 7.08 -5.25
N LYS A 13 25.77 8.38 -5.34
CA LYS A 13 25.06 9.47 -4.66
C LYS A 13 23.75 9.91 -5.33
N ASN A 14 23.42 9.38 -6.52
CA ASN A 14 22.26 9.79 -7.33
C ASN A 14 21.32 8.62 -7.64
N LYS A 15 21.12 7.70 -6.70
CA LYS A 15 20.11 6.65 -6.87
C LYS A 15 18.72 7.20 -6.51
N PRO A 16 17.68 6.94 -7.32
CA PRO A 16 16.32 7.26 -6.92
C PRO A 16 15.99 6.59 -5.57
N PRO A 17 15.20 7.25 -4.71
CA PRO A 17 14.75 6.64 -3.47
C PRO A 17 13.97 5.36 -3.77
N HIS A 18 14.04 4.38 -2.88
CA HIS A 18 13.27 3.16 -3.01
C HIS A 18 11.77 3.48 -2.98
N SER A 19 11.04 3.10 -4.03
CA SER A 19 9.57 3.22 -4.05
C SER A 19 8.98 2.11 -3.19
N GLU A 20 8.27 2.48 -2.13
CA GLU A 20 7.56 1.52 -1.29
C GLU A 20 6.42 0.84 -2.05
N HIS A 21 6.25 -0.47 -1.85
CA HIS A 21 5.20 -1.26 -2.50
C HIS A 21 3.78 -0.83 -2.10
N ASN A 22 3.64 -0.16 -0.96
CA ASN A 22 2.37 0.35 -0.43
C ASN A 22 2.15 1.85 -0.69
N ALA A 23 2.91 2.46 -1.62
CA ALA A 23 2.70 3.85 -1.98
C ALA A 23 1.27 4.10 -2.49
N LYS A 24 0.65 5.22 -2.07
CA LYS A 24 -0.70 5.63 -2.48
C LYS A 24 -0.76 5.79 -4.01
N GLY A 25 -1.81 5.25 -4.64
CA GLY A 25 -1.99 5.30 -6.10
C GLY A 25 -1.30 4.18 -6.89
N THR A 26 -0.59 3.25 -6.26
CA THR A 26 -0.06 2.06 -6.94
C THR A 26 -1.11 0.95 -7.02
N LYS A 27 -1.07 0.13 -8.08
CA LYS A 27 -1.99 -1.02 -8.27
C LYS A 27 -1.94 -2.05 -7.14
N LYS A 28 -0.85 -2.07 -6.36
CA LYS A 28 -0.60 -3.01 -5.26
C LYS A 28 -0.95 -2.44 -3.88
N ASN A 29 -1.58 -1.27 -3.81
CA ASN A 29 -1.96 -0.69 -2.54
C ASN A 29 -3.41 -1.07 -2.18
N PRO A 30 -3.64 -1.94 -1.18
CA PRO A 30 -5.00 -2.28 -0.72
C PRO A 30 -5.73 -1.08 -0.10
N PHE A 31 -5.02 0.02 0.16
CA PHE A 31 -5.56 1.28 0.69
C PHE A 31 -5.63 2.40 -0.38
N GLY A 32 -5.27 2.09 -1.63
CA GLY A 32 -4.95 3.11 -2.63
C GLY A 32 -6.14 3.70 -3.38
N GLN A 33 -7.28 2.99 -3.45
CA GLN A 33 -8.48 3.48 -4.09
C GLN A 33 -9.71 3.06 -3.27
N PRO A 34 -10.55 4.01 -2.82
CA PRO A 34 -11.86 3.64 -2.31
C PRO A 34 -12.64 3.00 -3.47
N GLU A 35 -13.34 1.91 -3.18
CA GLU A 35 -14.26 1.31 -4.15
C GLU A 35 -15.28 2.36 -4.67
N PRO A 36 -15.77 2.20 -5.91
CA PRO A 36 -16.78 3.10 -6.46
C PRO A 36 -17.91 3.30 -5.46
N LYS A 37 -18.35 4.55 -5.27
CA LYS A 37 -19.31 4.94 -4.23
C LYS A 37 -20.55 4.04 -4.15
N ALA A 38 -20.97 3.47 -5.28
CA ALA A 38 -22.07 2.51 -5.36
C ALA A 38 -21.82 1.24 -4.51
N GLU A 39 -20.62 0.66 -4.57
CA GLU A 39 -20.25 -0.55 -3.82
C GLU A 39 -20.17 -0.26 -2.31
N LEU A 40 -19.66 0.91 -1.92
CA LEU A 40 -19.66 1.38 -0.53
C LEU A 40 -21.09 1.50 0.02
N LEU A 41 -21.99 2.13 -0.74
CA LEU A 41 -23.38 2.31 -0.33
C LEU A 41 -24.12 0.96 -0.23
N ALA A 42 -23.83 0.01 -1.11
CA ALA A 42 -24.37 -1.34 -1.02
C ALA A 42 -23.93 -2.06 0.26
N ARG A 43 -22.63 -1.99 0.61
CA ARG A 43 -22.11 -2.56 1.87
C ARG A 43 -22.75 -1.93 3.10
N MET A 44 -22.93 -0.59 3.12
CA MET A 44 -23.57 0.09 4.25
C MET A 44 -25.03 -0.32 4.42
N LYS A 45 -25.79 -0.47 3.33
CA LYS A 45 -27.19 -0.93 3.38
C LYS A 45 -27.28 -2.37 3.90
N ALA A 46 -26.44 -3.28 3.38
CA ALA A 46 -26.39 -4.66 3.83
C ALA A 46 -26.04 -4.78 5.32
N ALA A 47 -25.07 -3.99 5.81
CA ALA A 47 -24.72 -3.95 7.22
C ALA A 47 -25.86 -3.43 8.10
N ALA A 48 -26.59 -2.39 7.65
CA ALA A 48 -27.74 -1.86 8.35
C ALA A 48 -28.87 -2.89 8.47
N GLU A 49 -29.14 -3.66 7.40
CA GLU A 49 -30.13 -4.73 7.43
C GLU A 49 -29.71 -5.90 8.33
N ALA A 50 -28.44 -6.30 8.29
CA ALA A 50 -27.91 -7.34 9.16
C ALA A 50 -27.99 -6.95 10.64
N ASN A 51 -27.73 -5.68 10.97
CA ASN A 51 -27.85 -5.17 12.34
C ASN A 51 -29.30 -5.11 12.82
N LYS A 52 -30.25 -4.74 11.95
CA LYS A 52 -31.68 -4.81 12.28
C LYS A 52 -32.14 -6.23 12.57
N LYS A 53 -31.73 -7.21 11.75
CA LYS A 53 -32.04 -8.63 11.95
C LYS A 53 -31.41 -9.27 13.19
N LYS A 54 -30.32 -8.70 13.71
CA LYS A 54 -29.68 -9.16 14.97
C LYS A 54 -30.31 -8.53 16.22
N ALA A 55 -31.05 -7.44 16.05
CA ALA A 55 -31.71 -6.72 17.13
C ALA A 55 -33.17 -7.16 17.32
N ASP A 56 -33.67 -8.04 16.46
CA ASP A 56 -34.96 -8.74 16.53
C ASP A 56 -34.71 -10.19 17.00
#